data_AF-A0A2K8YTJ2-F1
#
_entry.id   AF-A0A2K8YTJ2-F1
#
_cell.length_a   1.000
_cell.length_b   1.000
_cell.length_c   1.000
_cell.angle_alpha   90.00
_cell.angle_beta   90.00
_cell.angle_gamma   90.00
#
_symmetry.space_group_name_H-M   'P 1'
#
loop_
_entity.id
_entity.type
_entity.pdbx_description
1 polymer ?
#
loop_
_entity_poly.entity_id
_entity_poly.type
_entity_poly.pdbx_seq_one_letter_code
_entity_poly.pdbx_strand_id
1 'polypeptide(L)'
;MNSISEGKIKQTIQAIRKRLKDARMDKPINRAVKEGYTEVIDILVENRSDYIGIDKLTTQQGRAIAVLGVDYLKGDCTHKVLVEVPLKG
;
A
#
# COMPACT_ATOMS: atom_id res chain seq x y z
N MET A 1 19.14 -7.70 -5.80
CA MET A 1 17.93 -7.06 -5.24
C MET A 1 18.27 -6.52 -3.87
N ASN A 2 18.11 -5.22 -3.65
CA ASN A 2 18.31 -4.64 -2.33
C ASN A 2 16.99 -4.76 -1.57
N SER A 3 16.86 -5.80 -0.74
CA SER A 3 15.69 -5.97 0.12
C SER A 3 15.56 -4.79 1.08
N ILE A 4 14.34 -4.29 1.25
CA ILE A 4 14.04 -3.27 2.26
C ILE A 4 14.26 -3.86 3.66
N SER A 5 14.86 -3.07 4.55
CA SER A 5 15.06 -3.50 5.94
C SER A 5 13.75 -3.53 6.74
N GLU A 6 13.66 -4.43 7.73
CA GLU A 6 12.49 -4.54 8.61
C GLU A 6 12.12 -3.22 9.29
N GLY A 7 13.12 -2.41 9.67
CA GLY A 7 12.88 -1.08 10.24
C GLY A 7 12.14 -0.14 9.28
N LYS A 8 12.51 -0.15 7.99
CA LYS A 8 11.83 0.63 6.95
C LYS A 8 10.44 0.08 6.62
N ILE A 9 10.25 -1.24 6.67
CA ILE A 9 8.93 -1.88 6.54
C ILE A 9 8.01 -1.38 7.65
N LYS A 10 8.47 -1.47 8.92
CA LYS A 10 7.69 -1.04 10.09
C LYS A 10 7.30 0.44 10.03
N GLN A 11 8.24 1.31 9.64
CA GLN A 11 7.96 2.75 9.44
C GLN A 11 6.91 2.98 8.35
N THR A 12 6.98 2.24 7.25
CA THR A 12 6.04 2.36 6.13
C THR A 12 4.64 1.89 6.52
N ILE A 13 4.53 0.75 7.22
CA ILE A 13 3.25 0.28 7.77
C ILE A 13 2.63 1.34 8.69
N GLN A 14 3.42 1.96 9.58
CA GLN A 14 2.92 3.03 10.46
C GLN A 14 2.42 4.25 9.68
N ALA A 15 3.13 4.64 8.62
CA ALA A 15 2.73 5.76 7.77
C ALA A 15 1.41 5.47 7.01
N ILE A 16 1.26 4.27 6.46
CA ILE A 16 0.02 3.83 5.80
C ILE A 16 -1.13 3.76 6.80
N ARG A 17 -0.91 3.18 7.99
CA ARG A 17 -1.91 3.17 9.07
C ARG A 17 -2.34 4.57 9.50
N LYS A 18 -1.42 5.53 9.54
CA LYS A 18 -1.76 6.94 9.81
C LYS A 18 -2.63 7.51 8.68
N ARG A 19 -2.31 7.20 7.42
CA ARG A 19 -3.08 7.67 6.26
C ARG A 19 -4.48 7.07 6.19
N LEU A 20 -4.63 5.79 6.57
CA LEU A 20 -5.93 5.13 6.70
C LEU A 20 -6.86 5.77 7.74
N LYS A 21 -6.32 6.56 8.69
CA LYS A 21 -7.10 7.33 9.67
C LYS A 21 -7.53 8.72 9.17
N ASP A 22 -7.13 9.13 7.95
CA ASP A 22 -7.60 10.39 7.37
C ASP A 22 -9.12 10.30 7.11
N ALA A 23 -9.89 11.28 7.56
CA ALA A 23 -11.35 11.27 7.45
C ALA A 23 -11.86 11.17 5.99
N ARG A 24 -11.05 11.59 5.00
CA ARG A 24 -11.38 11.43 3.59
C ARG A 24 -11.40 9.96 3.17
N MET A 25 -10.67 9.08 3.85
CA MET A 25 -10.58 7.65 3.53
C MET A 25 -11.93 6.94 3.62
N ASP A 26 -12.85 7.44 4.46
CA ASP A 26 -14.19 6.87 4.62
C ASP A 26 -15.18 7.32 3.54
N LYS A 27 -14.80 8.28 2.68
CA LYS A 27 -15.62 8.68 1.54
C LYS A 27 -15.64 7.56 0.50
N PRO A 28 -16.81 7.23 -0.09
CA PRO A 28 -16.91 6.18 -1.12
C PRO A 28 -15.96 6.38 -2.30
N ILE A 29 -15.67 7.64 -2.68
CA ILE A 29 -14.74 7.98 -3.76
C ILE A 29 -13.29 7.52 -3.49
N ASN A 30 -12.93 7.32 -2.21
CA ASN A 30 -11.61 6.86 -1.78
C ASN A 30 -11.59 5.37 -1.41
N ARG A 31 -12.69 4.62 -1.64
CA ARG A 31 -12.78 3.18 -1.35
C ARG A 31 -11.62 2.38 -1.97
N ALA A 32 -11.23 2.72 -3.19
CA ALA A 32 -10.13 2.05 -3.89
C ALA A 32 -8.77 2.28 -3.21
N VAL A 33 -8.53 3.48 -2.68
CA VAL A 33 -7.31 3.80 -1.93
C VAL A 33 -7.30 3.07 -0.59
N LYS A 34 -8.44 3.01 0.09
CA LYS A 34 -8.60 2.24 1.34
C LYS A 34 -8.32 0.76 1.12
N GLU A 35 -8.95 0.15 0.11
CA GLU A 35 -8.73 -1.25 -0.28
C GLU A 35 -7.26 -1.53 -0.59
N GLY A 36 -6.64 -0.72 -1.44
CA GLY A 36 -5.22 -0.89 -1.81
C GLY A 36 -4.28 -0.77 -0.61
N TYR A 37 -4.47 0.22 0.26
CA TYR A 37 -3.63 0.38 1.45
C TYR A 37 -3.82 -0.69 2.51
N THR A 38 -5.01 -1.26 2.63
CA THR A 38 -5.22 -2.44 3.47
C THR A 38 -4.37 -3.60 2.95
N GLU A 39 -4.44 -3.90 1.66
CA GLU A 39 -3.64 -4.97 1.04
C GLU A 39 -2.13 -4.70 1.14
N VAL A 40 -1.68 -3.45 0.99
CA VAL A 40 -0.25 -3.11 1.18
C VAL A 40 0.22 -3.43 2.59
N ILE A 41 -0.61 -3.22 3.63
CA ILE A 41 -0.23 -3.60 5.00
C ILE A 41 0.01 -5.11 5.07
N ASP A 42 -0.89 -5.91 4.50
CA ASP A 42 -0.78 -7.37 4.52
C ASP A 42 0.47 -7.82 3.74
N ILE A 43 0.70 -7.29 2.54
CA ILE A 43 1.91 -7.50 1.74
C ILE A 43 3.19 -7.24 2.55
N LEU A 44 3.25 -6.09 3.25
CA LEU A 44 4.42 -5.68 4.02
C LEU A 44 4.62 -6.52 5.29
N VAL A 45 3.54 -6.95 5.94
CA VAL A 45 3.58 -7.82 7.13
C VAL A 45 4.01 -9.23 6.77
N GLU A 46 3.49 -9.76 5.67
CA GLU A 46 3.81 -11.10 5.15
C GLU A 46 5.16 -11.15 4.44
N ASN A 47 5.76 -9.99 4.16
CA ASN A 47 6.91 -9.84 3.27
C ASN A 47 6.67 -10.51 1.90
N ARG A 48 5.44 -10.39 1.38
CA ARG A 48 5.00 -11.00 0.13
C ARG A 48 5.57 -10.22 -1.05
N SER A 49 6.55 -10.80 -1.74
CA SER A 49 7.28 -10.17 -2.85
C SER A 49 6.81 -10.59 -4.25
N ASP A 50 5.74 -11.38 -4.31
CA ASP A 50 5.02 -11.71 -5.55
C ASP A 50 3.69 -10.93 -5.64
N TYR A 51 2.96 -11.13 -6.74
CA TYR A 51 1.69 -10.44 -7.01
C TYR A 51 0.46 -11.30 -6.72
N ILE A 52 0.62 -12.45 -6.04
CA ILE A 52 -0.46 -13.42 -5.83
C ILE A 52 -1.53 -12.78 -4.95
N GLY A 53 -2.80 -12.91 -5.33
CA GLY A 53 -3.95 -12.42 -4.56
C GLY A 53 -4.31 -10.96 -4.81
N ILE A 54 -3.43 -10.18 -5.46
CA ILE A 54 -3.75 -8.79 -5.84
C ILE A 54 -4.92 -8.77 -6.83
N ASP A 55 -5.02 -9.76 -7.71
CA ASP A 55 -6.12 -9.93 -8.68
C ASP A 55 -7.51 -10.04 -8.02
N LYS A 56 -7.57 -10.42 -6.74
CA LYS A 56 -8.81 -10.52 -5.96
C LYS A 56 -9.34 -9.18 -5.46
N LEU A 57 -8.54 -8.11 -5.48
CA LEU A 57 -9.02 -6.78 -5.12
C LEU A 57 -10.04 -6.29 -6.15
N THR A 58 -11.09 -5.65 -5.66
CA THR A 58 -12.25 -5.22 -6.44
C THR A 58 -11.86 -4.13 -7.44
N THR A 59 -11.08 -3.15 -6.99
CA THR A 59 -10.83 -1.93 -7.78
C THR A 59 -9.49 -1.97 -8.49
N GLN A 60 -9.45 -1.48 -9.73
CA GLN A 60 -8.21 -1.39 -10.51
C GLN A 60 -7.16 -0.50 -9.81
N GLN A 61 -7.59 0.61 -9.22
CA GLN A 61 -6.70 1.48 -8.46
C GLN A 61 -6.20 0.80 -7.17
N GLY A 62 -7.05 0.04 -6.45
CA GLY A 62 -6.62 -0.75 -5.30
C GLY A 62 -5.53 -1.75 -5.68
N ARG A 63 -5.70 -2.47 -6.80
CA ARG A 63 -4.67 -3.37 -7.36
C ARG A 63 -3.36 -2.65 -7.68
N ALA A 64 -3.44 -1.49 -8.33
CA ALA A 64 -2.26 -0.70 -8.65
C ALA A 64 -1.50 -0.27 -7.38
N ILE A 65 -2.21 0.12 -6.32
CA ILE A 65 -1.60 0.48 -5.03
C ILE A 65 -0.96 -0.74 -4.36
N ALA A 66 -1.60 -1.91 -4.40
CA ALA A 66 -1.02 -3.15 -3.88
C ALA A 66 0.29 -3.52 -4.60
N VAL A 67 0.33 -3.36 -5.93
CA VAL A 67 1.56 -3.55 -6.73
C VAL A 67 2.69 -2.62 -6.25
N LEU A 68 2.39 -1.35 -5.93
CA LEU A 68 3.39 -0.44 -5.35
C LEU A 68 3.97 -0.96 -4.03
N GLY A 69 3.19 -1.72 -3.24
CA GLY A 69 3.67 -2.37 -2.02
C GLY A 69 4.70 -3.47 -2.30
N VAL A 70 4.44 -4.30 -3.30
CA VAL A 70 5.38 -5.34 -3.77
C VAL A 70 6.64 -4.70 -4.33
N ASP A 71 6.49 -3.70 -5.20
CA ASP A 71 7.61 -2.98 -5.80
C ASP A 71 8.43 -2.24 -4.73
N TYR A 72 7.78 -1.76 -3.66
CA TYR A 72 8.49 -1.19 -2.51
C TYR A 72 9.38 -2.22 -1.83
N LEU A 73 8.89 -3.44 -1.55
CA LEU A 73 9.71 -4.51 -0.96
C LEU A 73 10.92 -4.89 -1.83
N LYS A 74 10.78 -4.79 -3.15
CA LYS A 74 11.86 -5.04 -4.13
C LYS A 74 12.86 -3.89 -4.25
N GLY A 75 12.52 -2.71 -3.74
CA GLY A 75 13.30 -1.48 -3.86
C GLY A 75 13.02 -0.65 -5.12
N ASP A 76 12.00 -1.02 -5.89
CA ASP A 76 11.60 -0.38 -7.15
C ASP A 76 10.60 0.77 -6.93
N CYS A 77 9.99 0.84 -5.75
CA CYS A 77 9.12 1.94 -5.33
C CYS A 77 9.68 2.63 -4.08
N THR A 78 9.60 3.95 -4.03
CA THR A 78 10.01 4.72 -2.85
C THR A 78 8.89 4.80 -1.82
N HIS A 79 9.25 4.95 -0.55
CA HIS A 79 8.28 5.19 0.54
C HIS A 79 7.31 6.32 0.22
N LYS A 80 7.82 7.43 -0.34
CA LYS A 80 7.02 8.60 -0.69
C LYS A 80 5.95 8.27 -1.73
N VAL A 81 6.33 7.61 -2.82
CA VAL A 81 5.40 7.22 -3.89
C VAL A 81 4.31 6.30 -3.35
N LEU A 82 4.68 5.31 -2.52
CA LEU A 82 3.72 4.39 -1.93
C LEU A 82 2.75 5.09 -0.98
N VAL A 83 3.24 5.95 -0.08
CA VAL A 83 2.42 6.52 1.01
C VAL A 83 1.64 7.75 0.56
N GLU A 84 2.00 8.42 -0.53
CA GLU A 84 1.39 9.69 -0.94
C GLU A 84 0.24 9.60 -1.95
N VAL A 85 -0.31 8.42 -2.22
CA VAL A 85 -1.44 8.26 -3.17
C VAL A 85 -2.58 9.23 -2.83
N PRO A 86 -2.97 10.14 -3.76
CA PRO A 86 -3.91 11.21 -3.47
C PRO A 86 -5.27 10.73 -2.99
N LEU A 87 -5.81 11.44 -1.99
CA LEU A 87 -7.20 11.28 -1.55
C LEU A 87 -8.04 12.41 -2.15
N LYS A 88 -9.22 12.05 -2.65
CA LYS A 88 -10.19 13.03 -3.17
C LYS A 88 -11.01 13.61 -2.02
N GLY A 89 -11.26 14.92 -2.10
CA GLY A 89 -12.08 15.70 -1.16
C GLY A 89 -13.55 15.60 -1.47
#